data_AF-A0A6S7GJZ2-F1
#
_entry.id   AF-A0A6S7GJZ2-F1
#
_cell.length_a   1.000
_cell.length_b   1.000
_cell.length_c   1.000
_cell.angle_alpha   90.00
_cell.angle_beta   90.00
_cell.angle_gamma   90.00
#
_symmetry.space_group_name_H-M   'P 1'
#
loop_
_entity.id
_entity.type
_entity.pdbx_description
1 polymer ?
#
loop_
_entity_poly.entity_id
_entity_poly.type
_entity_poly.pdbx_seq_one_letter_code
_entity_poly.pdbx_strand_id
1 'polypeptide(L)'
;MTNHGMSIDARHVMLLADLMSFKGEILGITRFGLAKMKESVLMLASFEKTADHLFDASFHGRKDSIDGVSECIIMGIPMAIGTGMFSLLNKSNIDSAPPQRPLLFDNPEFHIPGVEPT
;
A
#
# COMPACT_ATOMS: atom_id res chain seq x y z
N MET A 1 21.41 -2.41 -28.66
CA MET A 1 22.32 -1.72 -27.71
C MET A 1 23.77 -2.14 -27.90
N THR A 2 24.02 -3.43 -28.08
CA THR A 2 25.32 -3.99 -28.48
C THR A 2 25.91 -3.35 -29.74
N ASN A 3 25.07 -3.06 -30.76
CA ASN A 3 25.49 -2.37 -31.99
C ASN A 3 25.98 -0.92 -31.77
N HIS A 4 25.67 -0.32 -30.61
CA HIS A 4 26.14 1.01 -30.21
C HIS A 4 27.21 0.93 -29.10
N GLY A 5 27.79 -0.25 -28.85
CA GLY A 5 28.81 -0.46 -27.80
C GLY A 5 28.27 -0.42 -26.37
N MET A 6 26.95 -0.36 -26.17
CA MET A 6 26.33 -0.37 -24.84
C MET A 6 26.11 -1.80 -24.36
N SER A 7 26.61 -2.10 -23.16
CA SER A 7 26.38 -3.36 -22.45
C SER A 7 25.30 -3.18 -21.39
N ILE A 8 24.26 -4.02 -21.43
CA ILE A 8 23.19 -4.05 -20.43
C ILE A 8 23.02 -5.51 -20.00
N ASP A 9 22.94 -5.73 -18.68
CA ASP A 9 22.61 -7.03 -18.14
C ASP A 9 21.21 -7.46 -18.60
N ALA A 10 21.09 -8.71 -19.09
CA ALA A 10 19.85 -9.28 -19.58
C ALA A 10 18.70 -9.17 -18.57
N ARG A 11 18.99 -9.18 -17.25
CA ARG A 11 17.99 -9.05 -16.18
C ARG A 11 17.17 -7.76 -16.27
N HIS A 12 17.76 -6.65 -16.74
CA HIS A 12 17.03 -5.38 -16.88
C HIS A 12 16.02 -5.43 -18.03
N VAL A 13 16.43 -5.99 -19.17
CA VAL A 13 15.57 -6.10 -20.35
C VAL A 13 14.47 -7.14 -20.11
N MET A 14 14.79 -8.22 -19.41
CA MET A 14 13.82 -9.25 -19.01
C MET A 14 12.72 -8.66 -18.13
N LEU A 15 13.08 -7.93 -17.06
CA LEU A 15 12.10 -7.28 -16.19
C LEU A 15 11.23 -6.27 -16.94
N LEU A 16 11.81 -5.52 -17.88
CA LEU A 16 11.06 -4.60 -18.74
C LEU A 16 10.05 -5.35 -19.63
N ALA A 17 10.45 -6.47 -20.23
CA ALA A 17 9.57 -7.28 -21.07
C ALA A 17 8.42 -7.91 -20.26
N ASP A 18 8.70 -8.39 -19.06
CA ASP A 18 7.68 -8.93 -18.14
C ASP A 18 6.68 -7.84 -17.73
N LEU A 19 7.17 -6.64 -17.38
CA LEU A 19 6.33 -5.48 -17.07
C LEU A 19 5.44 -5.05 -18.25
N MET A 20 5.92 -5.19 -19.48
CA MET A 20 5.14 -4.83 -20.67
C MET A 20 4.09 -5.89 -21.03
N SER A 21 4.21 -7.13 -20.55
CA SER A 21 3.39 -8.27 -21.00
C SER A 21 2.52 -8.94 -19.93
N PHE A 22 2.66 -8.56 -18.64
CA PHE A 22 1.99 -9.26 -17.53
C PHE A 22 0.45 -9.27 -17.58
N LYS A 23 -0.19 -8.35 -18.32
CA LYS A 23 -1.67 -8.29 -18.46
C LYS A 23 -2.22 -9.11 -19.62
N GLY A 24 -1.37 -9.86 -20.35
CA GLY A 24 -1.78 -10.64 -21.52
C GLY A 24 -1.93 -9.82 -22.81
N GLU A 25 -1.70 -8.52 -22.76
CA GLU A 25 -1.50 -7.64 -23.92
C GLU A 25 -0.16 -6.91 -23.78
N ILE A 26 0.44 -6.51 -24.90
CA ILE A 26 1.68 -5.73 -24.88
C ILE A 26 1.34 -4.27 -24.61
N LEU A 27 1.64 -3.82 -23.40
CA LEU A 27 1.44 -2.44 -22.95
C LEU A 27 2.73 -1.64 -23.13
N GLY A 28 2.69 -0.63 -23.99
CA GLY A 28 3.82 0.28 -24.17
C GLY A 28 4.04 1.22 -22.98
N ILE A 29 5.29 1.64 -22.76
CA ILE A 29 5.64 2.65 -21.74
C ILE A 29 5.29 4.05 -22.25
N THR A 30 3.99 4.32 -22.34
CA THR A 30 3.39 5.60 -22.76
C THR A 30 2.24 5.92 -21.83
N ARG A 31 1.70 7.16 -21.86
CA ARG A 31 0.54 7.56 -21.04
C ARG A 31 -0.66 6.60 -21.14
N PHE A 32 -0.90 6.04 -22.33
CA PHE A 32 -2.01 5.12 -22.58
C PHE A 32 -1.76 3.74 -21.99
N GLY A 33 -0.52 3.26 -22.04
CA GLY A 33 -0.15 1.98 -21.43
C GLY A 33 -0.06 2.08 -19.91
N LEU A 34 0.51 3.16 -19.38
CA LEU A 34 0.60 3.41 -17.94
C LEU A 34 -0.77 3.49 -17.26
N ALA A 35 -1.73 4.17 -17.90
CA ALA A 35 -3.11 4.25 -17.42
C ALA A 35 -3.82 2.87 -17.35
N LYS A 36 -3.36 1.89 -18.14
CA LYS A 36 -3.84 0.50 -18.06
C LYS A 36 -3.06 -0.36 -17.06
N MET A 37 -1.80 -0.02 -16.79
CA MET A 37 -0.93 -0.77 -15.87
C MET A 37 -1.17 -0.42 -14.41
N LYS A 38 -1.37 0.86 -14.09
CA LYS A 38 -1.39 1.41 -12.73
C LYS A 38 -2.77 2.01 -12.40
N GLU A 39 -3.17 1.87 -11.14
CA GLU A 39 -4.50 2.29 -10.67
C GLU A 39 -4.47 3.61 -9.88
N SER A 40 -3.34 3.96 -9.25
CA SER A 40 -3.22 5.19 -8.45
C SER A 40 -3.47 6.45 -9.29
N VAL A 41 -4.42 7.26 -8.82
CA VAL A 41 -4.81 8.52 -9.48
C VAL A 41 -3.70 9.54 -9.35
N LEU A 42 -3.10 9.66 -8.15
CA LEU A 42 -2.00 10.61 -7.92
C LEU A 42 -0.77 10.25 -8.75
N MET A 43 -0.47 8.95 -8.87
CA MET A 43 0.59 8.48 -9.76
C MET A 43 0.30 8.88 -11.21
N LEU A 44 -0.90 8.61 -11.73
CA LEU A 44 -1.25 8.93 -13.13
C LEU A 44 -1.26 10.44 -13.39
N ALA A 45 -1.83 11.21 -12.46
CA ALA A 45 -1.90 12.67 -12.55
C ALA A 45 -0.51 13.34 -12.49
N SER A 46 0.47 12.71 -11.84
CA SER A 46 1.86 13.20 -11.77
C SER A 46 2.68 12.98 -13.04
N PHE A 47 2.21 12.15 -13.98
CA PHE A 47 2.91 11.85 -15.23
C PHE A 47 2.46 12.75 -16.39
N GLU A 48 1.21 12.59 -16.84
CA GLU A 48 0.60 13.40 -17.91
C GLU A 48 -0.91 13.52 -17.65
N LYS A 49 -1.58 14.50 -18.30
CA LYS A 49 -3.04 14.71 -18.20
C LYS A 49 -3.56 14.87 -16.76
N THR A 50 -2.85 15.65 -15.95
CA THR A 50 -3.15 15.88 -14.53
C THR A 50 -4.61 16.27 -14.27
N ALA A 51 -5.12 17.27 -14.99
CA ALA A 51 -6.49 17.75 -14.80
C ALA A 51 -7.53 16.67 -15.12
N ASP A 52 -7.39 15.99 -16.26
CA ASP A 52 -8.31 14.94 -16.69
C ASP A 52 -8.40 13.82 -15.65
N HIS A 53 -7.26 13.36 -15.12
CA HIS A 53 -7.23 12.29 -14.12
C HIS A 53 -7.86 12.72 -12.79
N LEU A 54 -7.65 13.96 -12.35
CA LEU A 54 -8.26 14.47 -11.10
C LEU A 54 -9.77 14.69 -11.25
N PHE A 55 -10.22 15.24 -12.40
CA PHE A 55 -11.65 15.40 -12.67
C PHE A 55 -12.36 14.05 -12.82
N ASP A 56 -11.78 13.09 -13.56
CA ASP A 56 -12.32 11.74 -13.69
C ASP A 56 -12.43 11.03 -12.33
N ALA A 57 -11.39 11.14 -11.50
CA ALA A 57 -11.37 10.53 -10.18
C ALA A 57 -12.40 11.15 -9.23
N SER A 58 -12.54 12.49 -9.24
CA SER A 58 -13.55 13.18 -8.42
C SER A 58 -14.97 12.85 -8.88
N PHE A 59 -15.22 12.78 -10.19
CA PHE A 59 -16.51 12.40 -10.74
C PHE A 59 -16.91 10.97 -10.38
N HIS A 60 -15.98 10.02 -10.48
CA HIS A 60 -16.22 8.61 -10.12
C HIS A 60 -16.04 8.30 -8.63
N GLY A 61 -15.65 9.28 -7.81
CA GLY A 61 -15.38 9.07 -6.38
C GLY A 61 -14.28 8.05 -6.09
N ARG A 62 -13.24 7.97 -6.94
CA ARG A 62 -12.14 7.00 -6.76
C ARG A 62 -11.37 7.29 -5.47
N LYS A 63 -10.92 6.23 -4.81
CA LYS A 63 -10.05 6.30 -3.62
C LYS A 63 -8.67 5.80 -4.01
N ASP A 64 -7.64 6.51 -3.57
CA ASP A 64 -6.25 6.15 -3.79
C ASP A 64 -5.67 5.56 -2.50
N SER A 65 -5.01 4.40 -2.59
CA SER A 65 -4.51 3.67 -1.43
C SER A 65 -3.20 4.23 -0.86
N ILE A 66 -2.54 5.15 -1.58
CA ILE A 66 -1.27 5.79 -1.15
C ILE A 66 -0.16 4.75 -0.84
N ASP A 67 -0.09 3.70 -1.64
CA ASP A 67 0.88 2.60 -1.46
C ASP A 67 2.09 2.69 -2.42
N GLY A 68 1.94 3.38 -3.55
CA GLY A 68 3.00 3.54 -4.53
C GLY A 68 3.96 4.68 -4.20
N VAL A 69 5.11 4.64 -4.88
CA VAL A 69 6.24 5.52 -4.59
C VAL A 69 5.90 6.99 -4.82
N SER A 70 5.22 7.32 -5.93
CA SER A 70 4.93 8.71 -6.29
C SER A 70 3.98 9.35 -5.29
N GLU A 71 2.90 8.66 -4.94
CA GLU A 71 1.88 9.13 -4.02
C GLU A 71 2.39 9.20 -2.58
N CYS A 72 3.24 8.27 -2.13
CA CYS A 72 3.96 8.39 -0.85
C CYS A 72 4.82 9.66 -0.78
N ILE A 73 5.57 9.96 -1.85
CA ILE A 73 6.44 11.15 -1.93
C ILE A 73 5.60 12.43 -1.88
N ILE A 74 4.51 12.50 -2.66
CA ILE A 74 3.60 13.65 -2.68
C ILE A 74 3.01 13.91 -1.29
N MET A 75 2.66 12.84 -0.57
CA MET A 75 2.07 12.93 0.77
C MET A 75 3.09 13.11 1.90
N GLY A 76 4.40 13.03 1.61
CA GLY A 76 5.46 13.16 2.60
C GLY A 76 5.56 11.99 3.57
N ILE A 77 5.07 10.80 3.20
CA ILE A 77 5.14 9.58 4.02
C ILE A 77 6.25 8.64 3.49
N PRO A 78 6.88 7.83 4.36
CA PRO A 78 7.89 6.87 3.92
C PRO A 78 7.26 5.79 3.02
N MET A 79 7.90 5.49 1.89
CA MET A 79 7.47 4.46 0.94
C MET A 79 7.74 3.04 1.45
N ALA A 80 6.90 2.07 1.08
CA ALA A 80 6.98 0.67 1.53
C ALA A 80 8.08 -0.18 0.85
N ILE A 81 8.93 0.42 0.02
CA ILE A 81 10.05 -0.26 -0.65
C ILE A 81 11.39 0.06 0.01
N GLY A 82 12.37 -0.83 -0.12
CA GLY A 82 13.69 -0.65 0.48
C GLY A 82 13.61 -0.69 2.02
N THR A 83 14.07 0.36 2.68
CA THR A 83 14.11 0.45 4.16
C THR A 83 12.74 0.55 4.80
N GLY A 84 11.71 0.96 4.06
CA GLY A 84 10.32 1.01 4.55
C GLY A 84 9.58 -0.32 4.48
N MET A 85 10.21 -1.38 3.96
CA MET A 85 9.57 -2.70 3.80
C MET A 85 9.31 -3.42 5.15
N PHE A 86 9.98 -3.02 6.22
CA PHE A 86 9.85 -3.63 7.54
C PHE A 86 9.66 -2.58 8.63
N SER A 87 9.02 -2.99 9.72
CA SER A 87 8.92 -2.20 10.95
C SER A 87 9.89 -2.72 12.00
N LEU A 88 10.39 -1.82 12.84
CA LEU A 88 11.28 -2.17 13.95
C LEU A 88 10.45 -2.32 15.23
N LEU A 89 10.61 -3.47 15.90
CA LEU A 89 10.06 -3.69 17.21
C LEU A 89 11.16 -3.49 18.25
N ASN A 90 10.86 -2.71 19.30
CA ASN A 90 11.78 -2.57 20.42
C ASN A 90 11.73 -3.83 21.28
N LYS A 91 12.88 -4.49 21.47
CA LYS A 91 13.03 -5.66 22.34
C LYS A 91 13.07 -5.20 23.80
N SER A 92 11.90 -4.88 24.33
CA SER A 92 11.71 -4.58 25.75
C SER A 92 11.42 -5.86 26.52
N ASN A 93 11.97 -5.98 27.73
CA ASN A 93 11.66 -7.07 28.66
C ASN A 93 10.36 -6.73 29.41
N ILE A 94 9.27 -6.58 28.66
CA ILE A 94 7.94 -6.33 29.18
C ILE A 94 7.16 -7.62 28.99
N ASP A 95 6.76 -8.23 30.09
CA ASP A 95 5.87 -9.38 30.04
C ASP A 95 4.56 -8.97 29.37
N SER A 96 4.24 -9.62 28.25
CA SER A 96 3.07 -9.32 27.40
C SER A 96 1.72 -9.46 28.12
N ALA A 97 1.72 -10.10 29.28
CA ALA A 97 0.57 -10.19 30.18
C ALA A 97 1.03 -9.88 31.60
N PRO A 98 0.92 -8.63 32.09
CA PRO A 98 1.13 -8.36 33.50
C PRO A 98 0.13 -9.18 34.33
N PRO A 99 0.51 -9.64 35.54
CA PRO A 99 -0.39 -10.37 36.40
C PRO A 99 -1.64 -9.52 36.70
N GLN A 100 -2.81 -10.02 36.31
CA GLN A 100 -4.06 -9.35 36.58
C GLN A 100 -4.41 -9.49 38.07
N ARG A 101 -4.78 -8.38 38.70
CA ARG A 101 -5.31 -8.42 40.07
C ARG A 101 -6.76 -8.89 40.01
N PRO A 102 -7.20 -9.80 40.89
CA PRO A 102 -8.59 -10.23 40.94
C PRO A 102 -9.49 -9.04 41.24
N LEU A 103 -10.68 -9.03 40.62
CA LEU A 103 -11.69 -8.00 40.87
C LEU A 103 -12.24 -8.17 42.28
N LEU A 104 -12.36 -7.06 43.02
CA LEU A 104 -12.84 -7.12 44.41
C LEU A 104 -14.36 -7.24 44.48
N PHE A 105 -15.07 -6.57 43.58
CA PHE A 105 -16.54 -6.44 43.63
C PHE A 105 -17.23 -7.32 42.60
N ASP A 106 -16.77 -7.32 41.35
CA ASP A 106 -17.42 -8.04 40.24
C ASP A 106 -16.99 -9.52 40.18
N ASN A 107 -17.19 -10.22 41.29
CA ASN A 107 -17.01 -11.67 41.36
C ASN A 107 -18.37 -12.36 41.12
N PRO A 108 -18.43 -13.34 40.21
CA PRO A 108 -19.67 -14.06 39.87
C PRO A 108 -20.25 -14.87 41.04
N GLU A 109 -19.47 -15.07 42.10
CA GLU A 109 -19.95 -15.71 43.35
C GLU A 109 -20.88 -14.80 44.16
N PHE A 110 -20.74 -13.46 44.07
CA PHE A 110 -21.50 -12.51 44.87
C PHE A 110 -22.60 -11.78 44.08
N HIS A 111 -22.69 -11.98 42.76
CA HIS A 111 -23.69 -11.36 41.89
C HIS A 111 -24.65 -12.40 41.33
N ILE A 112 -25.82 -12.51 41.96
CA ILE A 112 -26.93 -13.32 41.45
C ILE A 112 -27.59 -12.52 40.30
N PRO A 113 -27.83 -13.10 39.12
CA PRO A 113 -28.54 -12.40 38.04
C PRO A 113 -29.91 -11.94 38.55
N GLY A 114 -30.16 -10.64 38.44
CA GLY A 114 -31.41 -10.03 38.91
C GLY A 114 -32.62 -10.70 38.26
N VAL A 115 -33.60 -11.06 39.09
CA VAL A 115 -34.88 -11.60 38.64
C VAL A 115 -35.58 -10.55 37.77
N GLU A 116 -35.97 -10.90 36.54
CA GLU A 116 -36.76 -10.03 35.67
C GLU A 116 -38.09 -9.66 36.36
N PRO A 117 -38.45 -8.36 36.42
CA PRO A 117 -39.69 -7.93 37.04
C PRO A 117 -40.87 -8.31 36.14
N THR A 118 -41.77 -9.16 36.64
CA THR A 118 -43.12 -9.40 36.10
C THR A 118 -43.99 -8.16 36.20
#